data_AF-A0A7D9H5N2-F1
#
_entry.id   AF-A0A7D9H5N2-F1
#
_cell.length_a   1.000
_cell.length_b   1.000
_cell.length_c   1.000
_cell.angle_alpha   90.00
_cell.angle_beta   90.00
_cell.angle_gamma   90.00
#
_symmetry.space_group_name_H-M   'P 1'
#
loop_
_entity.id
_entity.type
_entity.pdbx_description
1 polymer ?
#
loop_
_entity_poly.entity_id
_entity_poly.type
_entity_poly.pdbx_seq_one_letter_code
_entity_poly.pdbx_strand_id
1 'polypeptide(L)'
;MGVSTVTIRNTFGSDHLSFDAVGLPGFHFSQDPLEYATRTHHSDLDTVDHVVPGDLIQAAAVLATVVYHTANRPELTPRKPLPGPLPQK
;
A
#
# COMPACT_ATOMS: atom_id res chain seq x y z
N MET A 1 -4.33 -16.01 -9.15
CA MET A 1 -5.10 -15.15 -8.22
C MET A 1 -4.52 -15.34 -6.82
N GLY A 2 -3.40 -14.65 -6.57
CA GLY A 2 -2.53 -14.92 -5.43
C GLY A 2 -2.14 -13.63 -4.75
N VAL A 3 -2.70 -13.40 -3.56
CA VAL A 3 -2.14 -12.50 -2.56
C VAL A 3 -1.44 -13.42 -1.57
N SER A 4 -0.11 -13.52 -1.66
CA SER A 4 0.69 -14.48 -0.90
C SER A 4 1.44 -13.84 0.27
N THR A 5 1.59 -12.51 0.26
CA THR A 5 2.41 -11.78 1.22
C THR A 5 1.56 -10.82 2.03
N VAL A 6 1.59 -10.99 3.35
CA VAL A 6 1.09 -10.02 4.33
C VAL A 6 2.21 -9.79 5.33
N THR A 7 2.60 -8.53 5.54
CA THR A 7 3.72 -8.20 6.41
C THR A 7 3.44 -6.93 7.22
N ILE A 8 3.91 -6.93 8.46
CA ILE A 8 3.98 -5.74 9.33
C ILE A 8 5.35 -5.04 9.24
N ARG A 9 6.27 -5.59 8.43
CA ARG A 9 7.59 -5.01 8.21
C ARG A 9 7.49 -3.81 7.28
N ASN A 10 8.43 -2.89 7.42
CA ASN A 10 8.60 -1.79 6.49
C ASN A 10 8.86 -2.33 5.07
N THR A 11 8.10 -1.83 4.10
CA THR A 11 8.16 -2.19 2.67
C THR A 11 8.62 -1.00 1.83
N PHE A 12 9.51 -0.18 2.38
CA PHE A 12 9.86 1.17 1.92
C PHE A 12 8.79 2.23 2.25
N GLY A 13 9.16 3.50 2.05
CA GLY A 13 8.31 4.64 2.38
C GLY A 13 7.36 5.01 1.24
N SER A 14 6.10 5.24 1.58
CA SER A 14 5.06 5.76 0.70
C SER A 14 4.02 6.51 1.55
N ASP A 15 3.02 7.12 0.92
CA ASP A 15 2.07 8.05 1.56
C ASP A 15 1.27 7.44 2.72
N HIS A 16 1.05 6.12 2.72
CA HIS A 16 0.40 5.43 3.83
C HIS A 16 1.08 5.67 5.21
N LEU A 17 2.39 5.98 5.22
CA LEU A 17 3.13 6.25 6.45
C LEU A 17 2.65 7.51 7.17
N SER A 18 2.15 8.53 6.46
CA SER A 18 1.65 9.75 7.11
C SER A 18 0.37 9.48 7.91
N PHE A 19 -0.43 8.50 7.49
CA PHE A 19 -1.61 8.04 8.23
C PHE A 19 -1.19 7.21 9.45
N ASP A 20 -0.26 6.27 9.24
CA ASP A 20 0.24 5.42 10.32
C ASP A 20 0.87 6.23 11.47
N ALA A 21 1.60 7.30 11.13
CA ALA A 21 2.26 8.19 12.08
C ALA A 21 1.30 8.87 13.08
N VAL A 22 0.02 9.01 12.72
CA VAL A 22 -1.02 9.62 13.58
C VAL A 22 -2.04 8.60 14.10
N GLY A 23 -1.73 7.31 14.01
CA GLY A 23 -2.57 6.23 14.50
C GLY A 23 -3.75 5.88 13.59
N LEU A 24 -3.82 6.45 12.38
CA LEU A 24 -4.81 6.09 11.38
C LEU A 24 -4.34 4.87 10.58
N PRO A 25 -5.23 3.91 10.25
CA PRO A 25 -4.86 2.76 9.42
C PRO A 25 -4.42 3.21 8.02
N GLY A 26 -3.16 3.00 7.69
CA GLY A 26 -2.59 3.14 6.35
C GLY A 26 -2.12 1.79 5.82
N PHE A 27 -2.36 1.52 4.55
CA PHE A 27 -1.98 0.25 3.91
C PHE A 27 -1.11 0.51 2.68
N HIS A 28 -0.11 -0.34 2.50
CA HIS A 28 0.66 -0.43 1.26
C HIS A 28 0.33 -1.76 0.57
N PHE A 29 0.02 -1.71 -0.72
CA PHE A 29 -0.25 -2.89 -1.54
C PHE A 29 1.03 -3.27 -2.29
N SER A 30 1.80 -4.17 -1.68
CA SER A 30 3.05 -4.64 -2.26
C SER A 30 2.80 -5.44 -3.54
N GLN A 31 3.56 -5.10 -4.57
CA GLN A 31 3.61 -5.81 -5.84
C GLN A 31 4.87 -6.67 -5.91
N ASP A 32 4.90 -7.62 -6.84
CA ASP A 32 6.12 -8.37 -7.12
C ASP A 32 7.23 -7.41 -7.61
N PRO A 33 8.50 -7.60 -7.22
CA PRO A 33 9.56 -6.63 -7.52
C PRO A 33 9.82 -6.44 -9.02
N LEU A 34 9.53 -7.45 -9.85
CA LEU A 34 9.84 -7.47 -11.29
C LEU A 34 11.23 -6.88 -11.58
N GLU A 35 11.29 -5.80 -12.36
CA GLU A 35 12.49 -5.04 -12.69
C GLU A 35 12.51 -3.65 -12.03
N TYR A 36 11.63 -3.42 -11.05
CA TYR A 36 11.38 -2.12 -10.41
C TYR A 36 12.69 -1.49 -9.92
N ALA A 37 13.41 -2.19 -9.04
CA ALA A 37 14.62 -1.63 -8.41
C ALA A 37 15.87 -1.68 -9.29
N THR A 38 15.86 -2.43 -10.40
CA THR A 38 17.06 -2.71 -11.19
C THR A 38 17.10 -1.96 -12.52
N ARG A 39 15.93 -1.60 -13.08
CA ARG A 39 15.85 -1.01 -14.42
C ARG A 39 14.86 0.13 -14.54
N THR A 40 13.66 0.02 -13.96
CA THR A 40 12.56 0.92 -14.33
C THR A 40 12.39 2.09 -13.37
N HIS A 41 12.45 1.88 -12.05
CA HIS A 41 12.18 2.92 -11.06
C HIS A 41 13.12 4.12 -11.19
N HIS A 42 12.55 5.32 -11.32
CA HIS A 42 13.30 6.58 -11.49
C HIS A 42 14.26 6.58 -12.69
N SER A 43 13.85 5.95 -13.79
CA SER A 43 14.60 5.93 -15.05
C SER A 43 13.72 6.34 -16.22
N ASP A 44 14.33 6.63 -17.36
CA ASP A 44 13.62 6.84 -18.62
C ASP A 44 12.95 5.56 -19.16
N LEU A 45 13.19 4.40 -18.54
CA LEU A 45 12.54 3.13 -18.86
C LEU A 45 11.20 2.94 -18.13
N ASP A 46 10.81 3.84 -17.23
CA ASP A 46 9.49 3.83 -16.58
C ASP A 46 8.38 4.23 -17.56
N THR A 47 8.06 3.30 -18.46
CA THR A 47 7.12 3.49 -19.57
C THR A 47 6.05 2.42 -19.57
N VAL A 48 4.95 2.68 -20.28
CA VAL A 48 3.78 1.77 -20.33
C VAL A 48 4.13 0.37 -20.82
N ASP A 49 5.19 0.20 -21.59
CA ASP A 49 5.62 -1.09 -22.13
C ASP A 49 6.12 -2.07 -21.06
N HIS A 50 6.51 -1.57 -19.89
CA HIS A 50 6.93 -2.39 -18.74
C HIS A 50 5.77 -2.76 -17.80
N VAL A 51 4.55 -2.31 -18.11
CA VAL A 51 3.35 -2.65 -17.34
C VAL A 51 2.87 -4.06 -17.70
N VAL A 52 2.64 -4.89 -16.69
CA VAL A 52 2.05 -6.23 -16.88
C VAL A 52 0.53 -6.15 -16.76
N PRO A 53 -0.25 -6.32 -17.86
CA PRO A 53 -1.70 -6.11 -17.82
C PRO A 53 -2.44 -7.05 -16.87
N GLY A 54 -1.98 -8.31 -16.76
CA GLY A 54 -2.55 -9.29 -15.84
C GLY A 54 -2.42 -8.86 -14.38
N ASP A 55 -1.26 -8.34 -14.00
CA ASP A 55 -0.97 -7.90 -12.64
C ASP A 55 -1.78 -6.64 -12.30
N LEU A 56 -1.96 -5.72 -13.26
CA LEU A 56 -2.84 -4.56 -13.09
C LEU A 56 -4.29 -4.96 -12.82
N ILE A 57 -4.83 -5.89 -13.60
CA ILE A 57 -6.21 -6.37 -13.42
C ILE A 57 -6.36 -7.04 -12.04
N GLN A 58 -5.39 -7.85 -11.64
CA GLN A 58 -5.40 -8.47 -10.32
C GLN A 58 -5.31 -7.42 -9.20
N ALA A 59 -4.38 -6.48 -9.28
CA ALA A 59 -4.21 -5.42 -8.28
C ALA A 59 -5.48 -4.59 -8.14
N ALA A 60 -6.13 -4.23 -9.25
CA ALA A 60 -7.40 -3.52 -9.26
C ALA A 60 -8.51 -4.34 -8.57
N ALA A 61 -8.62 -5.63 -8.84
CA ALA A 61 -9.60 -6.50 -8.19
C ALA A 61 -9.37 -6.62 -6.67
N VAL A 62 -8.11 -6.75 -6.24
CA VAL A 62 -7.74 -6.81 -4.82
C VAL A 62 -8.05 -5.49 -4.12
N LEU A 63 -7.64 -4.36 -4.68
CA LEU A 63 -7.92 -3.02 -4.16
C LEU A 63 -9.42 -2.78 -4.01
N ALA A 64 -10.19 -3.05 -5.07
CA ALA A 64 -11.64 -2.88 -5.08
C ALA A 64 -12.30 -3.73 -3.98
N THR A 65 -11.85 -4.97 -3.81
CA THR A 65 -12.35 -5.87 -2.77
C THR A 65 -12.06 -5.31 -1.37
N VAL A 66 -10.83 -4.88 -1.10
CA VAL A 66 -10.45 -4.31 0.21
C VAL A 66 -11.26 -3.05 0.48
N VAL A 67 -11.33 -2.11 -0.46
CA VAL A 67 -12.09 -0.86 -0.30
C VAL A 67 -13.58 -1.13 -0.09
N TYR A 68 -14.17 -2.05 -0.85
CA TYR A 68 -15.58 -2.40 -0.69
C TYR A 68 -15.87 -2.95 0.71
N HIS A 69 -15.06 -3.90 1.19
CA HIS A 69 -15.28 -4.49 2.51
C HIS A 69 -15.00 -3.51 3.65
N THR A 70 -13.96 -2.68 3.55
CA THR A 70 -13.65 -1.68 4.59
C THR A 70 -14.69 -0.58 4.66
N ALA A 71 -15.30 -0.20 3.53
CA ALA A 71 -16.35 0.81 3.47
C ALA A 71 -17.71 0.32 3.99
N ASN A 72 -18.02 -0.98 3.84
CA ASN A 72 -19.36 -1.52 4.12
C ASN A 72 -19.46 -2.35 5.41
N ARG A 73 -18.35 -2.62 6.10
CA ARG A 73 -18.40 -3.37 7.36
C ARG A 73 -18.97 -2.50 8.51
N PRO A 74 -19.68 -3.12 9.48
CA PRO A 74 -20.31 -2.38 10.57
C PRO A 74 -19.31 -1.75 11.56
N GLU A 75 -18.16 -2.40 11.81
CA GLU A 75 -17.15 -1.86 12.71
C GLU A 75 -15.95 -1.26 11.99
N LEU A 76 -15.34 -0.26 12.63
CA LEU A 76 -14.10 0.35 12.14
C LEU A 76 -12.95 -0.67 12.13
N THR A 77 -11.98 -0.48 11.25
CA THR A 77 -10.73 -1.25 11.27
C THR A 77 -9.95 -0.96 12.57
N PRO A 78 -9.21 -1.94 13.11
CA PRO A 78 -8.35 -1.72 14.28
C PRO A 78 -7.42 -0.52 14.07
N ARG A 79 -7.28 0.33 15.09
CA ARG A 79 -6.44 1.54 15.05
C ARG A 79 -5.38 1.47 16.13
N LYS A 80 -4.22 2.07 15.84
CA LYS A 80 -3.19 2.30 16.87
C LYS A 80 -3.66 3.43 17.80
N PRO A 81 -3.18 3.48 19.06
CA PRO A 81 -3.37 4.66 19.90
C PRO A 81 -2.86 5.91 19.19
N LEU A 82 -3.54 7.04 19.41
CA LEU A 82 -3.06 8.33 18.89
C LEU A 82 -1.69 8.67 19.50
N PRO A 83 -0.79 9.30 18.75
CA PRO A 83 0.46 9.78 19.31
C PRO A 83 0.21 10.79 20.43
N GLY A 84 1.14 10.87 21.38
CA GLY A 84 1.10 11.90 22.42
C GLY A 84 1.18 13.32 21.84
N PRO A 85 0.92 14.35 22.65
CA PRO A 85 1.04 15.75 22.23
C PRO A 85 2.43 16.04 21.65
N LEU A 86 2.48 16.86 20.60
CA LEU A 86 3.77 17.36 20.09
C LEU A 86 4.50 18.16 21.18
N PRO A 87 5.84 18.14 21.22
CA PRO A 87 6.61 18.99 22.12
C PRO A 87 6.21 20.46 21.96
N GLN A 88 6.14 21.21 23.07
CA GLN A 88 6.03 22.67 22.98
C GLN A 88 7.32 23.21 22.33
N LYS A 89 7.14 24.15 21.39
CA LYS A 89 8.26 24.84 20.72
C LYS A 89 9.04 25.71 21.69
#